data_AF-A0A835QAS0-F1
#
_entry.id   AF-A0A835QAS0-F1
#
_cell.length_a   1.000
_cell.length_b   1.000
_cell.length_c   1.000
_cell.angle_alpha   90.00
_cell.angle_beta   90.00
_cell.angle_gamma   90.00
#
_symmetry.space_group_name_H-M   'P 1'
#
loop_
_entity.id
_entity.type
_entity.pdbx_description
1 polymer ?
#
loop_
_entity_poly.entity_id
_entity_poly.type
_entity_poly.pdbx_seq_one_letter_code
_entity_poly.pdbx_strand_id
1 'polypeptide(L)'
;MSELLAFWAAGMAVARDLLGKKNHVISVIGDGAMTAGQAYEAMNNSGFLDSNLIIVLNDNRQVSLPTATVDGPANPVGALSQTLSKLQATQVSGSRAAKGQAHEVAAKVDEYARGMISGSGSTLFEELGLYYIGPVDGHSVNDLVTIFEKVKSMPAPGPVLIHVVTEKGKGYPPAEAATDKMHGVDLLGCCGFGMKDRAKTNLEAATLSYTQYFAESLIREAEEDTKIVAIHAAMGGGTGLNYFQKRFPERCFDVGIAEQHAVTFAAGIATEGLKPFCAIYSSFLQRGYDQLAHDVDLQKLPVRFAVDRAGLVGADGPTHCGAFDIAYMACLPNMVVMAAAFKLGCTWLRPQQL
;
A
#
# COMPACT_ATOMS: atom_id res chain seq x y z
N MET A 1 -3.67 4.28 -4.98
CA MET A 1 -3.68 4.47 -6.46
C MET A 1 -2.35 4.15 -7.13
N SER A 2 -1.21 4.23 -6.43
CA SER A 2 0.14 3.91 -6.95
C SER A 2 0.32 2.47 -7.43
N GLU A 3 -0.49 1.53 -6.95
CA GLU A 3 -0.42 0.11 -7.37
C GLU A 3 -0.82 -0.12 -8.83
N LEU A 4 -1.74 0.68 -9.37
CA LEU A 4 -2.28 0.46 -10.72
C LEU A 4 -1.25 0.67 -11.85
N LEU A 5 -0.15 1.37 -11.55
CA LEU A 5 0.79 1.85 -12.54
C LEU A 5 1.64 0.72 -13.15
N ALA A 6 2.03 -0.28 -12.37
CA ALA A 6 2.81 -1.41 -12.89
C ALA A 6 1.99 -2.27 -13.88
N PHE A 7 0.70 -2.49 -13.63
CA PHE A 7 -0.19 -3.27 -14.51
C PHE A 7 -0.40 -2.60 -15.85
N TRP A 8 -0.71 -1.30 -15.80
CA TRP A 8 -0.98 -0.54 -17.01
C TRP A 8 0.26 -0.47 -17.88
N ALA A 9 1.43 -0.38 -17.26
CA ALA A 9 2.69 -0.36 -17.98
C ALA A 9 2.97 -1.69 -18.72
N ALA A 10 2.69 -2.84 -18.12
CA ALA A 10 2.79 -4.14 -18.80
C ALA A 10 1.84 -4.20 -20.03
N GLY A 11 0.58 -3.81 -19.86
CA GLY A 11 -0.38 -3.75 -20.96
C GLY A 11 -0.01 -2.76 -22.06
N MET A 12 0.53 -1.59 -21.69
CA MET A 12 1.03 -0.58 -22.63
C MET A 12 2.26 -1.07 -23.40
N ALA A 13 3.15 -1.84 -22.77
CA ALA A 13 4.32 -2.43 -23.43
C ALA A 13 3.89 -3.44 -24.49
N VAL A 14 2.97 -4.36 -24.15
CA VAL A 14 2.40 -5.32 -25.10
C VAL A 14 1.68 -4.59 -26.25
N ALA A 15 0.85 -3.58 -25.94
CA ALA A 15 0.14 -2.81 -26.95
C ALA A 15 1.10 -2.04 -27.87
N ARG A 16 2.19 -1.48 -27.34
CA ARG A 16 3.24 -0.84 -28.14
C ARG A 16 3.81 -1.83 -29.16
N ASP A 17 4.16 -3.03 -28.71
CA ASP A 17 4.81 -4.04 -29.54
C ASP A 17 3.87 -4.55 -30.65
N LEU A 18 2.61 -4.81 -30.30
CA LEU A 18 1.57 -5.17 -31.27
C LEU A 18 1.31 -4.07 -32.32
N LEU A 19 1.46 -2.80 -31.95
CA LEU A 19 1.30 -1.66 -32.85
C LEU A 19 2.60 -1.29 -33.59
N GLY A 20 3.69 -2.05 -33.43
CA GLY A 20 4.99 -1.76 -34.05
C GLY A 20 5.62 -0.43 -33.61
N LYS A 21 5.21 0.11 -32.46
CA LYS A 21 5.73 1.37 -31.92
C LYS A 21 7.08 1.14 -31.22
N LYS A 22 7.86 2.21 -31.05
CA LYS A 22 9.21 2.16 -30.45
C LYS A 22 9.37 3.06 -29.21
N ASN A 23 8.27 3.52 -28.62
CA ASN A 23 8.33 4.34 -27.41
C ASN A 23 8.74 3.50 -26.19
N HIS A 24 9.35 4.13 -25.18
CA HIS A 24 9.57 3.48 -23.89
C HIS A 24 8.29 3.53 -23.05
N VAL A 25 8.09 2.51 -22.21
CA VAL A 25 7.03 2.48 -21.21
C VAL A 25 7.72 2.44 -19.85
N ILE A 26 7.35 3.37 -18.98
CA ILE A 26 7.97 3.55 -17.66
C ILE A 26 6.87 3.59 -16.60
N SER A 27 7.00 2.78 -15.56
CA SER A 27 6.15 2.78 -14.37
C SER A 27 6.95 3.24 -13.17
N VAL A 28 6.37 4.10 -12.33
CA VAL A 28 6.95 4.47 -11.02
C VAL A 28 6.04 3.93 -9.93
N ILE A 29 6.56 3.00 -9.12
CA ILE A 29 5.83 2.32 -8.06
C ILE A 29 6.49 2.60 -6.71
N GLY A 30 5.70 2.85 -5.66
CA GLY A 30 6.23 3.03 -4.31
C GLY A 30 6.45 1.70 -3.57
N ASP A 31 7.30 1.67 -2.56
CA ASP A 31 7.53 0.49 -1.71
C ASP A 31 6.25 -0.05 -1.05
N GLY A 32 5.35 0.82 -0.60
CA GLY A 32 4.05 0.40 -0.05
C GLY A 32 3.18 -0.35 -1.07
N ALA A 33 3.25 0.03 -2.34
CA ALA A 33 2.52 -0.62 -3.43
C ALA A 33 3.07 -2.02 -3.75
N MET A 34 4.32 -2.31 -3.39
CA MET A 34 4.92 -3.64 -3.51
C MET A 34 4.36 -4.63 -2.49
N THR A 35 3.51 -4.21 -1.55
CA THR A 35 2.78 -5.15 -0.68
C THR A 35 1.55 -5.75 -1.36
N ALA A 36 1.08 -5.14 -2.46
CA ALA A 36 -0.07 -5.62 -3.19
C ALA A 36 0.29 -6.86 -4.04
N GLY A 37 -0.50 -7.93 -3.91
CA GLY A 37 -0.30 -9.17 -4.67
C GLY A 37 -0.31 -8.94 -6.19
N GLN A 38 -1.20 -8.05 -6.64
CA GLN A 38 -1.33 -7.72 -8.05
C GLN A 38 0.04 -7.29 -8.64
N ALA A 39 0.86 -6.51 -7.91
CA ALA A 39 2.15 -6.00 -8.41
C ALA A 39 3.08 -7.14 -8.85
N TYR A 40 3.07 -8.24 -8.10
CA TYR A 40 3.82 -9.45 -8.43
C TYR A 40 3.24 -10.19 -9.62
N GLU A 41 1.92 -10.21 -9.79
CA GLU A 41 1.28 -10.78 -10.99
C GLU A 41 1.73 -10.03 -12.26
N ALA A 42 1.79 -8.68 -12.24
CA ALA A 42 2.34 -7.91 -13.37
C ALA A 42 3.80 -8.21 -13.64
N MET A 43 4.64 -8.22 -12.60
CA MET A 43 6.07 -8.44 -12.76
C MET A 43 6.34 -9.83 -13.33
N ASN A 44 5.69 -10.85 -12.77
CA ASN A 44 5.76 -12.22 -13.27
C ASN A 44 5.33 -12.33 -14.74
N ASN A 45 4.22 -11.69 -15.12
CA ASN A 45 3.77 -11.66 -16.51
C ASN A 45 4.75 -10.91 -17.42
N SER A 46 5.28 -9.77 -16.97
CA SER A 46 6.23 -8.96 -17.74
C SER A 46 7.53 -9.72 -18.02
N GLY A 47 8.04 -10.45 -17.03
CA GLY A 47 9.19 -11.34 -17.19
C GLY A 47 8.92 -12.50 -18.13
N PHE A 48 7.76 -13.15 -18.01
CA PHE A 48 7.36 -14.24 -18.91
C PHE A 48 7.25 -13.77 -20.38
N LEU A 49 6.71 -12.57 -20.62
CA LEU A 49 6.55 -12.01 -21.96
C LEU A 49 7.82 -11.36 -22.52
N ASP A 50 8.88 -11.22 -21.72
CA ASP A 50 10.09 -10.46 -22.07
C ASP A 50 9.78 -9.07 -22.66
N SER A 51 8.75 -8.41 -22.10
CA SER A 51 8.24 -7.14 -22.63
C SER A 51 9.12 -5.97 -22.19
N ASN A 52 9.60 -5.16 -23.14
CA ASN A 52 10.46 -4.02 -22.83
C ASN A 52 9.71 -2.97 -22.00
N LEU A 53 9.96 -2.95 -20.69
CA LEU A 53 9.28 -2.14 -19.68
C LEU A 53 10.29 -1.68 -18.63
N ILE A 54 10.24 -0.42 -18.21
CA ILE A 54 11.09 0.09 -17.13
C ILE A 54 10.21 0.32 -15.89
N ILE A 55 10.52 -0.34 -14.79
CA ILE A 55 9.86 -0.20 -13.50
C ILE A 55 10.81 0.51 -12.56
N VAL A 56 10.40 1.65 -12.03
CA VAL A 56 11.14 2.42 -11.02
C VAL A 56 10.48 2.16 -9.68
N LEU A 57 11.16 1.41 -8.81
CA LEU A 57 10.75 1.20 -7.43
C LEU A 57 11.27 2.35 -6.59
N ASN A 58 10.38 3.23 -6.15
CA ASN A 58 10.66 4.30 -5.20
C ASN A 58 10.48 3.82 -3.77
N ASP A 59 11.56 3.38 -3.13
CA ASP A 59 11.59 2.98 -1.73
C ASP A 59 11.86 4.18 -0.82
N ASN A 60 10.83 4.64 -0.13
CA ASN A 60 10.94 5.67 0.91
C ASN A 60 10.69 5.13 2.32
N ARG A 61 10.56 3.80 2.47
CA ARG A 61 10.23 3.07 3.70
C ARG A 61 8.92 3.49 4.38
N GLN A 62 8.02 4.17 3.68
CA GLN A 62 6.73 4.61 4.21
C GLN A 62 5.60 4.33 3.22
N VAL A 63 4.44 3.96 3.77
CA VAL A 63 3.24 3.75 2.96
C VAL A 63 2.52 5.07 2.66
N SER A 64 1.85 5.09 1.51
CA SER A 64 1.02 6.19 1.03
C SER A 64 -0.42 6.07 1.57
N LEU A 65 -0.58 5.70 2.83
CA LEU A 65 -1.85 5.70 3.55
C LEU A 65 -1.60 6.19 4.97
N PRO A 66 -2.61 6.74 5.67
CA PRO A 66 -2.48 7.14 7.06
C PRO A 66 -2.31 5.89 7.95
N THR A 67 -1.09 5.38 8.02
CA THR A 67 -0.67 4.24 8.86
C THR A 67 -0.25 4.68 10.27
N ALA A 68 -0.35 5.98 10.59
CA ALA A 68 0.12 6.49 11.88
C ALA A 68 -0.63 5.83 13.06
N THR A 69 0.12 5.30 14.02
CA THR A 69 -0.41 4.94 15.34
C THR A 69 -0.65 6.20 16.16
N VAL A 70 -1.44 6.09 17.24
CA VAL A 70 -1.73 7.22 18.15
C VAL A 70 -0.47 7.83 18.76
N ASP A 71 0.62 7.07 18.88
CA ASP A 71 1.87 7.49 19.53
C ASP A 71 3.05 7.69 18.55
N GLY A 72 2.83 7.58 17.23
CA GLY A 72 3.88 7.77 16.22
C GLY A 72 3.68 6.94 14.93
N PRO A 73 4.59 7.04 13.93
CA PRO A 73 4.49 6.29 12.69
C PRO A 73 4.55 4.77 12.94
N ALA A 74 3.62 4.00 12.37
CA ALA A 74 3.70 2.54 12.36
C ALA A 74 4.71 2.09 11.30
N ASN A 75 5.53 1.09 11.61
CA ASN A 75 6.26 0.38 10.57
C ASN A 75 5.24 -0.40 9.73
N PRO A 76 5.14 -0.15 8.42
CA PRO A 76 4.23 -0.90 7.56
C PRO A 76 4.55 -2.39 7.59
N VAL A 77 3.56 -3.22 7.26
CA VAL A 77 3.83 -4.61 6.87
C VAL A 77 4.84 -4.58 5.74
N GLY A 78 6.03 -5.08 6.04
CA GLY A 78 7.18 -4.90 5.19
C GLY A 78 8.17 -6.03 5.31
N ALA A 79 7.78 -7.20 5.85
CA ALA A 79 8.68 -8.36 5.89
C ALA A 79 9.24 -8.67 4.50
N LEU A 80 8.44 -8.50 3.44
CA LEU A 80 8.88 -8.62 2.05
C LEU A 80 9.85 -7.49 1.64
N SER A 81 9.53 -6.22 1.91
CA SER A 81 10.42 -5.07 1.64
C SER A 81 11.75 -5.15 2.42
N GLN A 82 11.71 -5.54 3.69
CA GLN A 82 12.87 -5.76 4.56
C GLN A 82 13.66 -6.99 4.14
N THR A 83 13.01 -8.07 3.70
CA THR A 83 13.70 -9.28 3.21
C THR A 83 14.32 -9.05 1.86
N LEU A 84 13.68 -8.31 0.96
CA LEU A 84 14.29 -7.80 -0.27
C LEU A 84 15.53 -6.99 0.08
N SER A 85 15.42 -6.01 0.98
CA SER A 85 16.55 -5.21 1.44
C SER A 85 17.68 -6.04 2.11
N LYS A 86 17.35 -7.10 2.87
CA LYS A 86 18.32 -7.95 3.58
C LYS A 86 18.99 -9.00 2.70
N LEU A 87 18.25 -9.67 1.82
CA LEU A 87 18.78 -10.57 0.78
C LEU A 87 19.72 -9.80 -0.15
N GLN A 88 19.47 -8.50 -0.36
CA GLN A 88 20.32 -7.60 -1.13
C GLN A 88 21.54 -7.10 -0.34
N ALA A 89 21.43 -6.82 0.97
CA ALA A 89 22.54 -6.32 1.78
C ALA A 89 23.62 -7.37 2.08
N THR A 90 23.26 -8.66 2.18
CA THR A 90 24.24 -9.75 2.43
C THR A 90 25.13 -10.04 1.22
N GLN A 91 24.71 -9.66 0.02
CA GLN A 91 25.47 -9.84 -1.23
C GLN A 91 26.54 -8.74 -1.43
N VAL A 92 26.30 -7.52 -0.91
CA VAL A 92 27.24 -6.38 -1.06
C VAL A 92 28.39 -6.43 -0.04
N SER A 93 28.31 -7.25 1.01
CA SER A 93 29.38 -7.43 1.99
C SER A 93 30.61 -8.23 1.49
N GLY A 94 30.60 -8.71 0.24
CA GLY A 94 31.62 -9.60 -0.33
C GLY A 94 32.90 -8.95 -0.91
N SER A 95 32.99 -7.63 -1.09
CA SER A 95 34.17 -7.03 -1.77
C SER A 95 34.49 -5.60 -1.33
N ARG A 96 34.87 -5.41 -0.06
CA ARG A 96 35.56 -4.18 0.36
C ARG A 96 37.05 -4.24 0.00
N ALA A 97 37.40 -3.80 -1.21
CA ALA A 97 38.76 -3.39 -1.56
C ALA A 97 38.80 -2.33 -2.70
N ALA A 98 38.85 -1.05 -2.29
CA ALA A 98 39.50 0.12 -2.91
C ALA A 98 39.41 0.38 -4.45
N LYS A 99 38.83 1.54 -4.86
CA LYS A 99 39.47 2.69 -5.56
C LYS A 99 38.48 3.60 -6.34
N GLY A 100 38.55 4.92 -6.12
CA GLY A 100 38.32 5.97 -7.15
C GLY A 100 36.90 6.52 -7.36
N GLN A 101 36.69 7.77 -6.92
CA GLN A 101 35.42 8.52 -6.79
C GLN A 101 34.66 8.95 -8.07
N ALA A 102 34.95 8.37 -9.25
CA ALA A 102 34.18 8.65 -10.47
C ALA A 102 33.94 7.40 -11.36
N HIS A 103 34.50 6.25 -10.99
CA HIS A 103 34.37 5.00 -11.75
C HIS A 103 33.37 4.00 -11.15
N GLU A 104 32.86 4.25 -9.94
CA GLU A 104 31.99 3.30 -9.23
C GLU A 104 30.62 3.09 -9.89
N VAL A 105 30.01 4.11 -10.51
CA VAL A 105 28.67 3.96 -11.13
C VAL A 105 28.73 3.18 -12.45
N ALA A 106 29.82 3.35 -13.22
CA ALA A 106 30.05 2.57 -14.42
C ALA A 106 30.44 1.12 -14.09
N ALA A 107 31.30 0.93 -13.08
CA ALA A 107 31.70 -0.38 -12.60
C ALA A 107 30.53 -1.15 -11.98
N LYS A 108 29.64 -0.50 -11.20
CA LYS A 108 28.46 -1.15 -10.62
C LYS A 108 27.53 -1.69 -11.70
N VAL A 109 27.21 -0.90 -12.73
CA VAL A 109 26.35 -1.37 -13.84
C VAL A 109 26.99 -2.54 -14.59
N ASP A 110 28.32 -2.54 -14.77
CA ASP A 110 29.06 -3.62 -15.44
C ASP A 110 29.24 -4.87 -14.55
N GLU A 111 29.36 -4.70 -13.24
CA GLU A 111 29.44 -5.76 -12.23
C GLU A 111 28.09 -6.46 -12.05
N TYR A 112 26.97 -5.72 -12.06
CA TYR A 112 25.62 -6.28 -12.11
C TYR A 112 25.34 -7.00 -13.43
N ALA A 113 25.79 -6.47 -14.57
CA ALA A 113 25.72 -7.15 -15.86
C ALA A 113 26.55 -8.46 -15.90
N ARG A 114 27.68 -8.51 -15.17
CA ARG A 114 28.53 -9.71 -15.05
C ARG A 114 28.02 -10.75 -14.05
N GLY A 115 27.23 -10.35 -13.05
CA GLY A 115 26.59 -11.27 -12.09
C GLY A 115 25.74 -12.35 -12.75
N MET A 116 25.29 -12.12 -13.98
CA MET A 116 24.52 -13.08 -14.79
C MET A 116 25.36 -14.18 -15.48
N ILE A 117 26.68 -13.99 -15.65
CA ILE A 117 27.53 -15.02 -16.30
C ILE A 117 27.96 -16.09 -15.28
N SER A 118 27.93 -15.77 -13.99
CA SER A 118 28.26 -16.70 -12.90
C SER A 118 26.98 -16.99 -12.11
N GLY A 119 26.30 -18.10 -12.44
CA GLY A 119 25.04 -18.54 -11.84
C GLY A 119 25.10 -18.86 -10.34
N SER A 120 25.30 -17.84 -9.50
CA SER A 120 25.37 -17.96 -8.06
C SER A 120 24.83 -16.67 -7.39
N GLY A 121 23.50 -16.50 -7.41
CA GLY A 121 22.80 -15.53 -6.54
C GLY A 121 21.86 -14.54 -7.26
N SER A 122 20.76 -15.03 -7.84
CA SER A 122 19.67 -14.21 -8.39
C SER A 122 18.79 -13.62 -7.29
N THR A 123 18.49 -12.33 -7.39
CA THR A 123 17.47 -11.63 -6.60
C THR A 123 16.07 -12.13 -6.96
N LEU A 124 15.07 -11.93 -6.08
CA LEU A 124 13.66 -12.28 -6.38
C LEU A 124 13.19 -11.70 -7.72
N PHE A 125 13.62 -10.48 -8.05
CA PHE A 125 13.21 -9.80 -9.28
C PHE A 125 13.84 -10.44 -10.52
N GLU A 126 15.08 -10.90 -10.42
CA GLU A 126 15.75 -11.63 -11.51
C GLU A 126 15.11 -13.01 -11.73
N GLU A 127 14.70 -13.69 -10.65
CA GLU A 127 13.92 -14.94 -10.76
C GLU A 127 12.54 -14.72 -11.41
N LEU A 128 11.93 -13.53 -11.21
CA LEU A 128 10.72 -13.13 -11.92
C LEU A 128 11.00 -12.71 -13.38
N GLY A 129 12.25 -12.76 -13.84
CA GLY A 129 12.66 -12.42 -15.21
C GLY A 129 12.95 -10.94 -15.43
N LEU A 130 13.14 -10.13 -14.38
CA LEU A 130 13.45 -8.70 -14.49
C LEU A 130 14.94 -8.42 -14.35
N TYR A 131 15.47 -7.54 -15.20
CA TYR A 131 16.82 -7.01 -15.03
C TYR A 131 16.85 -6.00 -13.88
N TYR A 132 17.57 -6.32 -12.80
CA TYR A 132 17.56 -5.52 -11.58
C TYR A 132 18.74 -4.54 -11.50
N ILE A 133 18.46 -3.27 -11.18
CA ILE A 133 19.46 -2.20 -11.01
C ILE A 133 19.20 -1.49 -9.67
N GLY A 134 20.09 -1.65 -8.69
CA GLY A 134 20.05 -0.87 -7.44
C GLY A 134 20.44 -1.67 -6.19
N PRO A 135 20.18 -1.15 -4.97
CA PRO A 135 19.57 0.15 -4.71
C PRO A 135 20.49 1.33 -5.08
N VAL A 136 19.91 2.42 -5.59
CA VAL A 136 20.61 3.69 -5.92
C VAL A 136 20.02 4.88 -5.15
N ASP A 137 20.80 5.93 -4.95
CA ASP A 137 20.33 7.17 -4.31
C ASP A 137 19.39 7.94 -5.24
N GLY A 138 18.13 8.07 -4.85
CA GLY A 138 17.12 8.78 -5.62
C GLY A 138 17.21 10.29 -5.58
N HIS A 139 18.11 10.86 -4.79
CA HIS A 139 18.35 12.30 -4.71
C HIS A 139 19.50 12.76 -5.60
N SER A 140 20.26 11.82 -6.17
CA SER A 140 21.32 12.12 -7.13
C SER A 140 20.76 12.10 -8.56
N VAL A 141 20.31 13.25 -9.04
CA VAL A 141 19.75 13.39 -10.40
C VAL A 141 20.75 12.97 -11.48
N ASN A 142 22.04 13.29 -11.30
CA ASN A 142 23.08 12.95 -12.27
C ASN A 142 23.25 11.42 -12.42
N ASP A 143 23.19 10.68 -11.31
CA ASP A 143 23.29 9.22 -11.33
C ASP A 143 22.05 8.60 -11.97
N LEU A 144 20.86 9.10 -11.63
CA LEU A 144 19.60 8.65 -12.24
C LEU A 144 19.60 8.88 -13.76
N VAL A 145 19.99 10.07 -14.25
CA VAL A 145 20.09 10.36 -15.69
C VAL A 145 21.06 9.40 -16.37
N THR A 146 22.21 9.13 -15.75
CA THR A 146 23.20 8.19 -16.29
C THR A 146 22.63 6.77 -16.41
N ILE A 147 21.88 6.31 -15.41
CA ILE A 147 21.23 4.99 -15.42
C ILE A 147 20.17 4.93 -16.52
N PHE A 148 19.29 5.94 -16.60
CA PHE A 148 18.23 5.96 -17.61
C PHE A 148 18.77 6.01 -19.04
N GLU A 149 19.83 6.79 -19.31
CA GLU A 149 20.47 6.81 -20.64
C GLU A 149 21.11 5.45 -21.00
N LYS A 150 21.72 4.77 -20.03
CA LYS A 150 22.22 3.40 -20.24
C LYS A 150 21.10 2.42 -20.55
N VAL A 151 20.04 2.39 -19.74
CA VAL A 151 18.89 1.48 -19.97
C VAL A 151 18.22 1.77 -21.31
N LYS A 152 18.10 3.03 -21.69
CA LYS A 152 17.54 3.47 -22.98
C LYS A 152 18.39 3.02 -24.18
N SER A 153 19.71 2.97 -24.03
CA SER A 153 20.64 2.57 -25.11
C SER A 153 20.78 1.05 -25.26
N MET A 154 20.31 0.27 -24.29
CA MET A 154 20.31 -1.19 -24.39
C MET A 154 19.31 -1.67 -25.45
N PRO A 155 19.73 -2.49 -26.42
CA PRO A 155 18.81 -3.08 -27.38
C PRO A 155 18.00 -4.17 -26.71
N ALA A 156 16.68 -3.93 -26.56
CA ALA A 156 15.70 -4.86 -25.98
C ALA A 156 16.13 -5.47 -24.62
N PRO A 157 16.24 -4.66 -23.56
CA PRO A 157 16.68 -5.14 -22.24
C PRO A 157 15.67 -6.04 -21.52
N GLY A 158 14.50 -6.30 -22.12
CA GLY A 158 13.38 -6.93 -21.43
C GLY A 158 12.81 -6.00 -20.35
N PRO A 159 12.11 -6.53 -19.34
CA PRO A 159 11.63 -5.75 -18.21
C PRO A 159 12.79 -5.41 -17.25
N VAL A 160 12.98 -4.14 -16.95
CA VAL A 160 14.03 -3.62 -16.07
C VAL A 160 13.41 -3.07 -14.80
N LEU A 161 13.94 -3.42 -13.62
CA LEU A 161 13.57 -2.83 -12.34
C LEU A 161 14.72 -1.98 -11.78
N ILE A 162 14.50 -0.69 -11.65
CA ILE A 162 15.43 0.27 -11.04
C ILE A 162 14.96 0.55 -9.61
N HIS A 163 15.73 0.11 -8.61
CA HIS A 163 15.44 0.32 -7.20
C HIS A 163 16.09 1.62 -6.72
N VAL A 164 15.25 2.61 -6.45
CA VAL A 164 15.63 3.97 -6.06
C VAL A 164 15.23 4.21 -4.60
N VAL A 165 16.20 4.58 -3.76
CA VAL A 165 15.96 4.91 -2.35
C VAL A 165 15.77 6.41 -2.20
N THR A 166 14.63 6.84 -1.65
CA THR A 166 14.31 8.24 -1.43
C THR A 166 13.92 8.54 0.01
N GLU A 167 13.72 9.83 0.29
CA GLU A 167 13.22 10.33 1.57
C GLU A 167 11.90 11.05 1.28
N LYS A 168 10.79 10.50 1.76
CA LYS A 168 9.48 11.15 1.64
C LYS A 168 9.54 12.54 2.29
N GLY A 169 8.95 13.55 1.65
CA GLY A 169 8.91 14.93 2.14
C GLY A 169 10.21 15.74 1.92
N LYS A 170 11.27 15.16 1.34
CA LYS A 170 12.56 15.84 1.21
C LYS A 170 12.44 17.16 0.45
N GLY A 171 13.08 18.20 1.01
CA GLY A 171 13.10 19.55 0.45
C GLY A 171 11.94 20.42 0.93
N TYR A 172 11.04 19.90 1.78
CA TYR A 172 9.97 20.66 2.41
C TYR A 172 9.96 20.45 3.93
N PRO A 173 10.59 21.37 4.71
CA PRO A 173 10.77 21.20 6.16
C PRO A 173 9.49 20.89 6.95
N PRO A 174 8.29 21.44 6.63
CA PRO A 174 7.06 21.06 7.32
C PRO A 174 6.65 19.60 7.12
N ALA A 175 6.88 19.02 5.94
CA ALA A 175 6.59 17.60 5.69
C ALA A 175 7.67 16.68 6.27
N GLU A 176 8.94 17.12 6.32
CA GLU A 176 10.01 16.34 6.96
C GLU A 176 9.78 16.19 8.47
N ALA A 177 9.21 17.23 9.11
CA ALA A 177 8.92 17.27 10.54
C ALA A 177 7.60 16.59 10.93
N ALA A 178 6.66 16.39 9.98
CA ALA A 178 5.37 15.77 10.26
C ALA A 178 5.48 14.23 10.35
N THR A 179 4.81 13.63 11.33
CA THR A 179 4.87 12.18 11.60
C THR A 179 4.27 11.32 10.48
N ASP A 180 3.32 11.86 9.71
CA ASP A 180 2.75 11.26 8.50
C ASP A 180 3.37 11.82 7.21
N LYS A 181 4.28 12.79 7.35
CA LYS A 181 4.89 13.58 6.28
C LYS A 181 3.89 14.30 5.37
N MET A 182 2.79 14.82 5.95
CA MET A 182 1.71 15.49 5.24
C MET A 182 1.15 14.63 4.09
N HIS A 183 0.79 13.39 4.41
CA HIS A 183 0.34 12.44 3.41
C HIS A 183 -1.02 12.82 2.80
N GLY A 184 -1.85 13.53 3.57
CA GLY A 184 -3.00 14.30 3.06
C GLY A 184 -2.88 15.73 3.56
N VAL A 185 -2.67 16.67 2.65
CA VAL A 185 -2.76 18.10 3.00
C VAL A 185 -4.23 18.46 2.96
N ASP A 186 -4.84 18.75 4.11
CA ASP A 186 -6.07 19.53 4.12
C ASP A 186 -5.78 20.83 3.36
N LEU A 187 -6.40 21.00 2.20
CA LEU A 187 -6.20 22.12 1.27
C LEU A 187 -6.44 23.51 1.91
N LEU A 188 -6.87 23.56 3.17
CA LEU A 188 -7.02 24.80 3.93
C LEU A 188 -5.69 25.48 4.34
N GLY A 189 -4.54 24.79 4.27
CA GLY A 189 -3.28 25.35 4.75
C GLY A 189 -2.43 26.12 3.74
N CYS A 190 -2.66 25.94 2.43
CA CYS A 190 -1.69 26.35 1.41
C CYS A 190 -2.00 27.68 0.72
N CYS A 191 -3.17 28.27 0.96
CA CYS A 191 -3.52 29.59 0.45
C CYS A 191 -3.23 30.62 1.54
N GLY A 192 -2.17 31.41 1.37
CA GLY A 192 -1.81 32.53 2.23
C GLY A 192 -2.84 33.67 2.22
N PHE A 193 -4.04 33.42 2.73
CA PHE A 193 -5.03 34.43 3.08
C PHE A 193 -5.28 34.36 4.59
N GLY A 194 -4.56 35.23 5.30
CA GLY A 194 -4.94 35.79 6.61
C GLY A 194 -5.55 34.84 7.63
N MET A 195 -4.72 34.09 8.34
CA MET A 195 -5.09 33.57 9.66
C MET A 195 -4.98 34.69 10.69
N LYS A 196 -5.93 35.63 10.62
CA LYS A 196 -6.36 36.43 11.77
C LYS A 196 -7.86 36.18 11.92
N ASP A 197 -8.24 35.76 13.11
CA ASP A 197 -9.61 35.68 13.59
C ASP A 197 -10.47 34.49 13.09
N ARG A 198 -10.12 33.28 13.53
CA ARG A 198 -11.18 32.39 14.04
C ARG A 198 -11.11 32.38 15.56
N ALA A 199 -11.85 33.34 16.12
CA ALA A 199 -12.22 33.35 17.52
C ALA A 199 -12.74 31.95 17.92
N LYS A 200 -12.31 31.51 19.10
CA LYS A 200 -12.88 30.38 19.83
C LYS A 200 -14.38 30.60 20.02
N THR A 201 -15.19 30.17 19.07
CA THR A 201 -16.64 30.12 19.22
C THR A 201 -17.01 28.76 19.82
N ASN A 202 -17.29 28.80 21.12
CA ASN A 202 -18.15 27.93 21.93
C ASN A 202 -18.08 26.41 21.77
N LEU A 203 -17.79 25.78 22.92
CA LEU A 203 -18.02 24.38 23.28
C LEU A 203 -19.50 23.99 23.03
N GLU A 204 -19.82 23.57 21.81
CA GLU A 204 -20.71 22.41 21.64
C GLU A 204 -19.79 21.19 21.61
N ALA A 205 -20.13 20.11 22.34
CA ALA A 205 -19.32 18.91 22.37
C ALA A 205 -19.02 18.48 20.93
N ALA A 206 -17.76 18.60 20.51
CA ALA A 206 -17.36 18.36 19.13
C ALA A 206 -17.90 16.99 18.71
N THR A 207 -18.82 16.98 17.75
CA THR A 207 -19.41 15.75 17.23
C THR A 207 -18.28 14.92 16.64
N LEU A 208 -18.08 13.72 17.18
CA LEU A 208 -17.00 12.84 16.74
C LEU A 208 -17.26 12.38 15.30
N SER A 209 -16.20 12.06 14.56
CA SER A 209 -16.33 11.45 13.24
C SER A 209 -16.90 10.04 13.35
N TYR A 210 -17.50 9.53 12.26
CA TYR A 210 -17.94 8.13 12.18
C TYR A 210 -16.82 7.15 12.53
N THR A 211 -15.62 7.41 12.00
CA THR A 211 -14.40 6.66 12.29
C THR A 211 -14.10 6.58 13.79
N GLN A 212 -14.20 7.71 14.50
CA GLN A 212 -13.91 7.74 15.93
C GLN A 212 -15.01 7.06 16.76
N TYR A 213 -16.29 7.24 16.39
CA TYR A 213 -17.38 6.50 17.03
C TYR A 213 -17.26 4.98 16.82
N PHE A 214 -16.88 4.54 15.62
CA PHE A 214 -16.61 3.14 15.32
C PHE A 214 -15.47 2.60 16.20
N ALA A 215 -14.33 3.28 16.23
CA ALA A 215 -13.16 2.85 16.99
C ALA A 215 -13.46 2.72 18.49
N GLU A 216 -14.07 3.75 19.11
CA GLU A 216 -14.44 3.71 20.52
C GLU A 216 -15.42 2.58 20.84
N SER A 217 -16.38 2.33 19.95
CA SER A 217 -17.40 1.30 20.17
C SER A 217 -16.83 -0.10 19.99
N LEU A 218 -15.95 -0.31 18.99
CA LEU A 218 -15.25 -1.57 18.80
C LEU A 218 -14.33 -1.90 19.98
N ILE A 219 -13.62 -0.89 20.51
CA ILE A 219 -12.77 -1.07 21.71
C ILE A 219 -13.61 -1.55 22.89
N ARG A 220 -14.77 -0.94 23.15
CA ARG A 220 -15.66 -1.35 24.26
C ARG A 220 -16.13 -2.79 24.11
N GLU A 221 -16.60 -3.18 22.92
CA GLU A 221 -17.05 -4.56 22.70
C GLU A 221 -15.87 -5.55 22.83
N ALA A 222 -14.65 -5.16 22.42
CA ALA A 222 -13.46 -5.99 22.59
C ALA A 222 -12.91 -6.05 24.02
N GLU A 223 -13.30 -5.13 24.91
CA GLU A 223 -13.04 -5.24 26.36
C GLU A 223 -13.91 -6.34 26.99
N GLU A 224 -15.12 -6.56 26.46
CA GLU A 224 -16.05 -7.60 26.92
C GLU A 224 -15.80 -8.96 26.24
N ASP A 225 -15.42 -8.96 24.96
CA ASP A 225 -15.18 -10.18 24.17
C ASP A 225 -13.72 -10.29 23.69
N THR A 226 -13.00 -11.26 24.25
CA THR A 226 -11.60 -11.52 23.91
C THR A 226 -11.40 -12.06 22.50
N LYS A 227 -12.46 -12.59 21.85
CA LYS A 227 -12.41 -13.14 20.50
C LYS A 227 -12.47 -12.08 19.39
N ILE A 228 -12.79 -10.83 19.73
CA ILE A 228 -12.82 -9.73 18.77
C ILE A 228 -11.39 -9.35 18.38
N VAL A 229 -11.14 -9.32 17.06
CA VAL A 229 -9.89 -8.87 16.46
C VAL A 229 -10.17 -7.87 15.35
N ALA A 230 -9.25 -6.94 15.13
CA ALA A 230 -9.37 -5.90 14.13
C ALA A 230 -8.33 -6.08 13.01
N ILE A 231 -8.73 -5.83 11.77
CA ILE A 231 -7.90 -6.00 10.57
C ILE A 231 -8.04 -4.75 9.70
N HIS A 232 -6.94 -4.20 9.20
CA HIS A 232 -6.95 -3.17 8.14
C HIS A 232 -5.88 -3.42 7.08
N ALA A 233 -6.08 -2.84 5.89
CA ALA A 233 -5.10 -2.83 4.81
C ALA A 233 -4.33 -1.50 4.78
N ALA A 234 -3.35 -1.32 5.67
CA ALA A 234 -2.53 -0.10 5.81
C ALA A 234 -3.31 1.20 6.07
N MET A 235 -4.52 1.13 6.60
CA MET A 235 -5.39 2.29 6.87
C MET A 235 -5.68 2.50 8.36
N GLY A 236 -4.70 2.26 9.25
CA GLY A 236 -4.91 2.32 10.70
C GLY A 236 -5.47 3.67 11.18
N GLY A 237 -4.88 4.79 10.76
CA GLY A 237 -5.36 6.14 11.10
C GLY A 237 -6.62 6.54 10.33
N GLY A 238 -6.74 6.08 9.09
CA GLY A 238 -7.92 6.28 8.27
C GLY A 238 -9.18 5.68 8.89
N THR A 239 -9.12 4.40 9.27
CA THR A 239 -10.24 3.62 9.81
C THR A 239 -10.42 3.72 11.33
N GLY A 240 -9.53 4.43 12.02
CA GLY A 240 -9.53 4.54 13.48
C GLY A 240 -9.05 3.28 14.20
N LEU A 241 -8.57 2.26 13.46
CA LEU A 241 -7.98 1.07 14.08
C LEU A 241 -6.63 1.35 14.76
N ASN A 242 -6.00 2.50 14.51
CA ASN A 242 -4.88 2.97 15.32
C ASN A 242 -5.23 3.10 16.82
N TYR A 243 -6.46 3.51 17.16
CA TYR A 243 -6.93 3.54 18.55
C TYR A 243 -7.10 2.12 19.11
N PHE A 244 -7.65 1.21 18.31
CA PHE A 244 -7.82 -0.19 18.69
C PHE A 244 -6.47 -0.88 18.92
N GLN A 245 -5.51 -0.68 18.01
CA GLN A 245 -4.15 -1.22 18.11
C GLN A 245 -3.43 -0.72 19.36
N LYS A 246 -3.60 0.55 19.73
CA LYS A 246 -3.02 1.09 20.97
C LYS A 246 -3.56 0.37 22.22
N ARG A 247 -4.84 0.03 22.24
CA ARG A 247 -5.47 -0.67 23.37
C ARG A 247 -5.18 -2.17 23.36
N PHE A 248 -5.17 -2.80 22.18
CA PHE A 248 -5.05 -4.24 21.97
C PHE A 248 -4.03 -4.55 20.87
N PRO A 249 -2.73 -4.36 21.13
CA PRO A 249 -1.68 -4.49 20.10
C PRO A 249 -1.60 -5.89 19.50
N GLU A 250 -1.90 -6.93 20.28
CA GLU A 250 -1.87 -8.33 19.83
C GLU A 250 -3.14 -8.77 19.06
N ARG A 251 -4.17 -7.91 19.00
CA ARG A 251 -5.47 -8.22 18.35
C ARG A 251 -5.78 -7.29 17.18
N CYS A 252 -4.80 -6.52 16.72
CA CYS A 252 -4.95 -5.63 15.57
C CYS A 252 -3.91 -5.98 14.51
N PHE A 253 -4.37 -6.33 13.31
CA PHE A 253 -3.52 -6.79 12.22
C PHE A 253 -3.55 -5.79 11.07
N ASP A 254 -2.39 -5.23 10.75
CA ASP A 254 -2.15 -4.58 9.47
C ASP A 254 -1.72 -5.66 8.48
N VAL A 255 -2.29 -5.67 7.27
CA VAL A 255 -1.89 -6.59 6.19
C VAL A 255 -1.15 -5.88 5.04
N GLY A 256 -0.84 -4.58 5.17
CA GLY A 256 -0.29 -3.78 4.08
C GLY A 256 -1.37 -3.37 3.09
N ILE A 257 -0.99 -2.87 1.90
CA ILE A 257 -1.97 -2.54 0.85
C ILE A 257 -2.36 -3.81 0.09
N ALA A 258 -3.10 -4.68 0.77
CA ALA A 258 -3.52 -5.96 0.25
C ALA A 258 -4.96 -6.28 0.69
N GLU A 259 -5.94 -5.60 0.13
CA GLU A 259 -7.36 -5.73 0.49
C GLU A 259 -7.90 -7.13 0.19
N GLN A 260 -7.49 -7.77 -0.91
CA GLN A 260 -7.82 -9.18 -1.16
C GLN A 260 -7.34 -10.07 0.00
N HIS A 261 -6.09 -9.84 0.44
CA HIS A 261 -5.53 -10.56 1.57
C HIS A 261 -6.25 -10.22 2.87
N ALA A 262 -6.62 -8.95 3.12
CA ALA A 262 -7.36 -8.55 4.31
C ALA A 262 -8.69 -9.31 4.47
N VAL A 263 -9.43 -9.46 3.37
CA VAL A 263 -10.72 -10.20 3.35
C VAL A 263 -10.48 -11.69 3.60
N THR A 264 -9.54 -12.30 2.88
CA THR A 264 -9.22 -13.73 3.03
C THR A 264 -8.64 -14.06 4.40
N PHE A 265 -7.79 -13.18 4.92
CA PHE A 265 -7.19 -13.29 6.25
C PHE A 265 -8.27 -13.21 7.33
N ALA A 266 -9.25 -12.31 7.18
CA ALA A 266 -10.42 -12.26 8.05
C ALA A 266 -11.24 -13.56 7.96
N ALA A 267 -11.45 -14.11 6.75
CA ALA A 267 -12.11 -15.39 6.57
C ALA A 267 -11.40 -16.52 7.35
N GLY A 268 -10.08 -16.68 7.16
CA GLY A 268 -9.29 -17.69 7.88
C GLY A 268 -9.27 -17.51 9.40
N ILE A 269 -9.23 -16.27 9.88
CA ILE A 269 -9.37 -16.01 11.33
C ILE A 269 -10.75 -16.44 11.84
N ALA A 270 -11.81 -16.22 11.06
CA ALA A 270 -13.16 -16.60 11.44
C ALA A 270 -13.34 -18.13 11.52
N THR A 271 -12.64 -18.92 10.69
CA THR A 271 -12.70 -20.39 10.75
C THR A 271 -12.15 -20.95 12.06
N GLU A 272 -11.19 -20.25 12.66
CA GLU A 272 -10.60 -20.59 13.97
C GLU A 272 -11.42 -20.08 15.17
N GLY A 273 -12.62 -19.55 14.93
CA GLY A 273 -13.58 -19.17 15.98
C GLY A 273 -13.35 -17.80 16.60
N LEU A 274 -12.47 -16.97 16.01
CA LEU A 274 -12.37 -15.55 16.31
C LEU A 274 -13.45 -14.74 15.58
N LYS A 275 -13.64 -13.48 16.00
CA LYS A 275 -14.66 -12.56 15.47
C LYS A 275 -13.98 -11.37 14.79
N PRO A 276 -13.59 -11.51 13.51
CA PRO A 276 -12.82 -10.48 12.83
C PRO A 276 -13.67 -9.29 12.39
N PHE A 277 -13.11 -8.10 12.63
CA PHE A 277 -13.56 -6.81 12.15
C PHE A 277 -12.59 -6.28 11.10
N CYS A 278 -12.98 -6.40 9.85
CA CYS A 278 -12.20 -5.92 8.72
C CYS A 278 -12.63 -4.48 8.41
N ALA A 279 -11.80 -3.50 8.77
CA ALA A 279 -12.05 -2.08 8.51
C ALA A 279 -11.32 -1.65 7.23
N ILE A 280 -12.08 -1.29 6.20
CA ILE A 280 -11.59 -1.00 4.85
C ILE A 280 -12.43 0.14 4.26
N TYR A 281 -11.84 0.99 3.42
CA TYR A 281 -12.61 1.99 2.70
C TYR A 281 -13.51 1.36 1.64
N SER A 282 -14.73 1.87 1.44
CA SER A 282 -15.68 1.37 0.43
C SER A 282 -15.07 1.26 -0.96
N SER A 283 -14.31 2.27 -1.39
CA SER A 283 -13.65 2.28 -2.70
C SER A 283 -12.58 1.19 -2.85
N PHE A 284 -11.88 0.84 -1.77
CA PHE A 284 -10.82 -0.15 -1.80
C PHE A 284 -11.31 -1.58 -1.59
N LEU A 285 -12.41 -1.76 -0.86
CA LEU A 285 -13.04 -3.06 -0.68
C LEU A 285 -13.49 -3.68 -2.01
N GLN A 286 -13.73 -2.85 -3.05
CA GLN A 286 -13.97 -3.31 -4.42
C GLN A 286 -12.91 -4.30 -4.92
N ARG A 287 -11.65 -4.17 -4.46
CA ARG A 287 -10.57 -5.09 -4.85
C ARG A 287 -10.72 -6.48 -4.26
N GLY A 288 -11.31 -6.59 -3.07
CA GLY A 288 -11.56 -7.85 -2.37
C GLY A 288 -12.91 -8.47 -2.69
N TYR A 289 -13.60 -8.05 -3.75
CA TYR A 289 -14.97 -8.48 -4.02
C TYR A 289 -15.09 -9.98 -4.29
N ASP A 290 -14.14 -10.57 -5.02
CA ASP A 290 -14.12 -12.02 -5.24
C ASP A 290 -13.93 -12.78 -3.92
N GLN A 291 -13.01 -12.32 -3.06
CA GLN A 291 -12.78 -12.90 -1.73
C GLN A 291 -14.00 -12.74 -0.81
N LEU A 292 -14.74 -11.63 -0.92
CA LEU A 292 -16.01 -11.44 -0.20
C LEU A 292 -17.03 -12.50 -0.60
N ALA A 293 -17.18 -12.76 -1.90
CA ALA A 293 -18.13 -13.72 -2.41
C ALA A 293 -17.71 -15.17 -2.10
N HIS A 294 -16.45 -15.50 -2.35
CA HIS A 294 -15.98 -16.88 -2.39
C HIS A 294 -15.45 -17.39 -1.04
N ASP A 295 -14.71 -16.56 -0.33
CA ASP A 295 -14.04 -16.96 0.92
C ASP A 295 -14.90 -16.65 2.14
N VAL A 296 -15.79 -15.65 2.06
CA VAL A 296 -16.63 -15.24 3.19
C VAL A 296 -18.08 -15.65 3.01
N ASP A 297 -18.77 -15.14 1.98
CA ASP A 297 -20.22 -15.33 1.81
C ASP A 297 -20.57 -16.80 1.56
N LEU A 298 -19.90 -17.45 0.60
CA LEU A 298 -20.13 -18.85 0.26
C LEU A 298 -19.90 -19.78 1.47
N GLN A 299 -18.89 -19.46 2.28
CA GLN A 299 -18.53 -20.21 3.49
C GLN A 299 -19.40 -19.84 4.70
N LYS A 300 -20.27 -18.82 4.58
CA LYS A 300 -21.12 -18.28 5.66
C LYS A 300 -20.32 -17.88 6.89
N LEU A 301 -19.13 -17.33 6.69
CA LEU A 301 -18.24 -16.99 7.80
C LEU A 301 -18.67 -15.70 8.49
N PRO A 302 -18.58 -15.62 9.84
CA PRO A 302 -19.04 -14.48 10.62
C PRO A 302 -18.06 -13.29 10.61
N VAL A 303 -17.62 -12.86 9.43
CA VAL A 303 -16.74 -11.70 9.23
C VAL A 303 -17.58 -10.42 9.19
N ARG A 304 -17.13 -9.38 9.90
CA ARG A 304 -17.79 -8.07 9.89
C ARG A 304 -16.93 -7.05 9.16
N PHE A 305 -17.51 -6.43 8.14
CA PHE A 305 -16.86 -5.37 7.37
C PHE A 305 -17.30 -4.01 7.89
N ALA A 306 -16.36 -3.27 8.46
CA ALA A 306 -16.54 -1.87 8.82
C ALA A 306 -16.11 -1.01 7.64
N VAL A 307 -17.08 -0.70 6.77
CA VAL A 307 -16.83 0.01 5.52
C VAL A 307 -16.84 1.52 5.77
N ASP A 308 -15.65 2.12 5.81
CA ASP A 308 -15.48 3.56 6.00
C ASP A 308 -15.44 4.29 4.65
N ARG A 309 -15.60 5.61 4.61
CA ARG A 309 -15.60 6.43 3.38
C ARG A 309 -16.63 5.95 2.33
N ALA A 310 -17.76 5.41 2.78
CA ALA A 310 -18.89 5.07 1.91
C ALA A 310 -19.54 6.34 1.35
N GLY A 311 -19.92 6.30 0.06
CA GLY A 311 -20.46 7.43 -0.68
C GLY A 311 -19.40 8.38 -1.26
N LEU A 312 -19.79 9.65 -1.41
CA LEU A 312 -18.96 10.71 -1.98
C LEU A 312 -17.96 11.23 -0.94
N VAL A 313 -16.66 11.20 -1.29
CA VAL A 313 -15.56 11.58 -0.39
C VAL A 313 -15.00 12.99 -0.65
N GLY A 314 -15.54 13.71 -1.63
CA GLY A 314 -15.17 15.10 -1.90
C GLY A 314 -13.81 15.24 -2.58
N ALA A 315 -12.81 15.77 -1.86
CA ALA A 315 -11.54 16.25 -2.42
C ALA A 315 -10.67 15.14 -3.03
N ASP A 316 -10.80 13.91 -2.55
CA ASP A 316 -10.04 12.75 -3.05
C ASP A 316 -10.53 12.26 -4.43
N GLY A 317 -11.61 12.84 -4.94
CA GLY A 317 -12.11 12.64 -6.29
C GLY A 317 -12.76 11.27 -6.53
N PRO A 318 -13.08 10.95 -7.81
CA PRO A 318 -13.86 9.76 -8.17
C PRO A 318 -13.14 8.45 -7.86
N THR A 319 -11.81 8.43 -7.83
CA THR A 319 -11.01 7.22 -7.56
C THR A 319 -11.15 6.73 -6.11
N HIS A 320 -11.51 7.61 -5.19
CA HIS A 320 -11.71 7.28 -3.78
C HIS A 320 -13.19 7.19 -3.39
N CYS A 321 -14.09 7.49 -4.34
CA CYS A 321 -15.53 7.47 -4.11
C CYS A 321 -16.04 6.05 -3.90
N GLY A 322 -16.55 5.79 -2.70
CA GLY A 322 -17.13 4.52 -2.31
C GLY A 322 -18.63 4.43 -2.65
N ALA A 323 -19.01 4.59 -3.91
CA ALA A 323 -20.44 4.68 -4.28
C ALA A 323 -21.13 3.32 -4.51
N PHE A 324 -20.38 2.22 -4.47
CA PHE A 324 -20.84 0.93 -5.01
C PHE A 324 -20.96 -0.19 -3.96
N ASP A 325 -20.52 0.04 -2.71
CA ASP A 325 -20.50 -0.99 -1.66
C ASP A 325 -21.86 -1.62 -1.39
N ILE A 326 -22.91 -0.81 -1.24
CA ILE A 326 -24.26 -1.32 -1.03
C ILE A 326 -24.68 -2.25 -2.17
N ALA A 327 -24.40 -1.88 -3.42
CA ALA A 327 -24.83 -2.63 -4.58
C ALA A 327 -24.15 -4.00 -4.68
N TYR A 328 -22.81 -4.05 -4.56
CA TYR A 328 -22.09 -5.32 -4.69
C TYR A 328 -22.15 -6.17 -3.42
N MET A 329 -22.29 -5.59 -2.23
CA MET A 329 -22.43 -6.40 -1.01
C MET A 329 -23.84 -6.97 -0.87
N ALA A 330 -24.88 -6.19 -1.21
CA ALA A 330 -26.27 -6.65 -1.06
C ALA A 330 -26.69 -7.71 -2.09
N CYS A 331 -25.92 -7.92 -3.16
CA CYS A 331 -26.19 -9.02 -4.10
C CYS A 331 -25.63 -10.36 -3.63
N LEU A 332 -24.83 -10.39 -2.56
CA LEU A 332 -24.35 -11.63 -1.95
C LEU A 332 -25.39 -12.17 -0.95
N PRO A 333 -25.76 -13.46 -1.03
CA PRO A 333 -26.96 -13.98 -0.36
C PRO A 333 -26.91 -13.99 1.18
N ASN A 334 -25.73 -14.04 1.79
CA ASN A 334 -25.57 -14.11 3.25
C ASN A 334 -25.07 -12.80 3.86
N MET A 335 -24.84 -11.76 3.05
CA MET A 335 -24.36 -10.47 3.52
C MET A 335 -25.52 -9.61 4.03
N VAL A 336 -25.39 -9.14 5.28
CA VAL A 336 -26.29 -8.15 5.87
C VAL A 336 -25.66 -6.77 5.71
N VAL A 337 -26.27 -5.92 4.88
CA VAL A 337 -25.80 -4.56 4.62
C VAL A 337 -26.60 -3.56 5.45
N MET A 338 -25.90 -2.71 6.20
CA MET A 338 -26.51 -1.68 7.04
C MET A 338 -25.80 -0.33 6.84
N ALA A 339 -26.59 0.73 6.63
CA ALA A 339 -26.11 2.11 6.64
C ALA A 339 -26.59 2.81 7.93
N ALA A 340 -25.69 3.06 8.87
CA ALA A 340 -26.02 3.68 10.15
C ALA A 340 -26.20 5.21 10.01
N ALA A 341 -27.37 5.73 10.41
CA ALA A 341 -27.72 7.15 10.27
C ALA A 341 -27.32 8.04 11.47
N PHE A 342 -26.97 7.44 12.61
CA PHE A 342 -26.59 8.13 13.84
C PHE A 342 -25.64 7.27 14.68
N LYS A 343 -25.21 7.77 15.85
CA LYS A 343 -24.42 7.02 16.85
C LYS A 343 -25.22 5.79 17.33
N LEU A 344 -25.18 4.71 16.57
CA LEU A 344 -25.55 3.41 17.06
C LEU A 344 -24.39 2.90 17.90
N GLY A 345 -24.66 2.53 19.15
CA GLY A 345 -23.75 1.65 19.86
C GLY A 345 -23.51 0.41 18.99
N CYS A 346 -22.33 -0.17 19.09
CA CYS A 346 -21.99 -1.42 18.43
C CYS A 346 -22.80 -2.63 18.94
N THR A 347 -23.97 -2.44 19.53
CA THR A 347 -24.86 -3.52 19.99
C THR A 347 -25.33 -4.42 18.84
N TRP A 348 -25.34 -3.92 17.59
CA TRP A 348 -25.53 -4.72 16.36
C TRP A 348 -24.33 -5.61 16.00
N LEU A 349 -23.17 -5.42 16.65
CA LEU A 349 -22.00 -6.29 16.52
C LEU A 349 -22.18 -7.61 17.26
N ARG A 350 -23.02 -7.60 18.31
CA ARG A 350 -23.36 -8.82 19.03
C ARG A 350 -24.06 -9.75 18.06
N PRO A 351 -23.68 -11.04 18.03
CA PRO A 351 -24.35 -11.99 17.16
C PRO A 351 -25.85 -11.93 17.46
N GLN A 352 -26.65 -11.45 16.50
CA GLN A 352 -28.04 -11.83 16.49
C GLN A 352 -28.02 -13.34 16.28
N GLN A 353 -28.61 -14.07 17.23
CA GLN A 353 -29.02 -15.44 17.00
C GLN A 353 -29.98 -15.40 15.81
N LEU A 354 -29.49 -15.71 14.62
CA LEU A 354 -30.29 -16.06 13.45
C LEU A 354 -29.90 -17.46 13.02
#